data_AF-A0A952BD51-F1
#
_entry.id   AF-A0A952BD51-F1
#
_cell.length_a   1.000
_cell.length_b   1.000
_cell.length_c   1.000
_cell.angle_alpha   90.00
_cell.angle_beta   90.00
_cell.angle_gamma   90.00
#
_symmetry.space_group_name_H-M   'P 1'
#
loop_
_entity.id
_entity.type
_entity.pdbx_description
1 polymer ?
#
loop_
_entity_poly.entity_id
_entity_poly.type
_entity_poly.pdbx_seq_one_letter_code
_entity_poly.pdbx_strand_id
1 'polypeptide(L)'
;MEEIKISGGEELVKAEIRTKTETYFLVTEDNLKSITGKNILTDVFSVLASLLWGAYVSVLLAKATSVNAPASTITLLQTYQNVFLVCAIIATAFAVVFLIITYIGINNIRKSSLPAT
;
A
#
# COMPACT_ATOMS: atom_id res chain seq x y z
N MET A 1 20.86 -12.78 33.25
CA MET A 1 21.16 -13.82 34.24
C MET A 1 19.87 -14.05 34.99
N GLU A 2 19.13 -15.10 34.65
CA GLU A 2 17.90 -15.48 35.34
C GLU A 2 18.17 -16.72 36.19
N GLU A 3 17.72 -16.66 37.45
CA GLU A 3 17.96 -17.67 38.48
C GLU A 3 17.21 -18.96 38.18
N ILE A 4 17.95 -20.07 38.14
CA ILE A 4 17.40 -21.42 38.04
C ILE A 4 17.15 -21.93 39.46
N LYS A 5 15.90 -21.94 39.91
CA LYS A 5 15.48 -22.68 41.11
C LYS A 5 15.39 -24.18 40.76
N ILE A 6 16.38 -24.95 41.21
CA ILE A 6 16.39 -26.41 41.11
C ILE A 6 15.83 -26.98 42.41
N SER A 7 14.57 -27.42 42.40
CA SER A 7 14.01 -28.30 43.44
C SER A 7 14.02 -29.72 42.90
N GLY A 8 14.79 -30.61 43.54
CA GLY A 8 14.94 -32.00 43.15
C GLY A 8 13.66 -32.83 43.33
N GLY A 9 13.40 -33.67 42.34
CA GLY A 9 12.34 -34.67 42.30
C GLY A 9 12.37 -35.34 40.93
N GLU A 10 12.40 -36.67 40.90
CA GLU A 10 12.69 -37.54 39.75
C GLU A 10 11.65 -37.50 38.62
N GLU A 11 11.57 -36.39 37.90
CA GLU A 11 10.88 -36.34 36.63
C GLU A 11 11.81 -35.75 35.57
N LEU A 12 12.09 -36.55 34.54
CA LEU A 12 12.81 -36.13 33.35
C LEU A 12 12.16 -34.86 32.81
N VAL A 13 12.78 -33.71 33.11
CA VAL A 13 12.35 -32.41 32.62
C VAL A 13 12.43 -32.45 31.09
N LYS A 14 11.29 -32.65 30.43
CA LYS A 14 11.14 -32.40 28.99
C LYS A 14 11.32 -30.91 28.77
N ALA A 15 12.57 -30.48 28.60
CA ALA A 15 12.89 -29.18 28.08
C ALA A 15 12.57 -29.18 26.57
N GLU A 16 11.35 -28.77 26.22
CA GLU A 16 10.97 -28.52 24.83
C GLU A 16 11.64 -27.22 24.39
N ILE A 17 12.87 -27.34 23.88
CA ILE A 17 13.58 -26.22 23.24
C ILE A 17 12.78 -25.87 21.99
N ARG A 18 11.93 -24.84 22.08
CA ARG A 18 11.26 -24.26 20.91
C ARG A 18 12.30 -23.54 20.06
N THR A 19 12.91 -24.25 19.14
CA THR A 19 13.79 -23.69 18.11
C THR A 19 13.00 -22.64 17.35
N LYS A 20 13.49 -21.39 17.37
CA LYS A 20 12.90 -20.26 16.68
C LYS A 20 12.87 -20.57 15.17
N THR A 21 11.70 -20.87 14.62
CA THR A 21 11.54 -21.23 13.21
C THR A 21 11.72 -19.98 12.37
N GLU A 22 12.93 -19.72 11.89
CA GLU A 22 13.19 -18.67 10.91
C GLU A 22 12.80 -19.19 9.53
N THR A 23 11.71 -18.67 8.98
CA THR A 23 11.25 -19.01 7.62
C THR A 23 12.09 -18.21 6.62
N TYR A 24 13.14 -18.84 6.10
CA TYR A 24 13.94 -18.27 5.01
C TYR A 24 13.17 -18.39 3.70
N PHE A 25 12.54 -17.31 3.25
CA PHE A 25 11.96 -17.23 1.91
C PHE A 25 13.10 -17.11 0.90
N LEU A 26 13.34 -18.15 0.11
CA LEU A 26 14.19 -18.06 -1.09
C LEU A 26 13.46 -17.22 -2.15
N VAL A 27 13.45 -15.90 -1.95
CA VAL A 27 12.95 -14.96 -2.95
C VAL A 27 14.05 -14.78 -3.98
N THR A 28 13.80 -15.20 -5.22
CA THR A 28 14.72 -14.92 -6.33
C THR A 28 14.83 -13.41 -6.57
N GLU A 29 15.98 -12.94 -7.06
CA GLU A 29 16.18 -11.52 -7.40
C GLU A 29 15.10 -10.98 -8.34
N ASP A 30 14.61 -11.81 -9.26
CA ASP A 30 13.51 -11.47 -10.17
C ASP A 30 12.18 -11.22 -9.45
N ASN A 31 11.88 -12.02 -8.41
CA ASN A 31 10.68 -11.81 -7.59
C ASN A 31 10.80 -10.51 -6.78
N LEU A 32 11.99 -10.22 -6.23
CA LEU A 32 12.28 -8.97 -5.52
C LEU A 32 12.13 -7.75 -6.45
N LYS A 33 12.76 -7.76 -7.64
CA LYS A 33 12.61 -6.68 -8.63
C LYS A 33 11.16 -6.47 -9.05
N SER A 34 10.41 -7.55 -9.28
CA SER A 34 9.00 -7.48 -9.68
C SER A 34 8.12 -6.87 -8.59
N ILE A 35 8.34 -7.23 -7.33
CA ILE A 35 7.62 -6.67 -6.18
C ILE A 35 8.00 -5.19 -5.98
N THR A 36 9.30 -4.85 -5.99
CA THR A 36 9.77 -3.47 -5.80
C THR A 36 9.28 -2.54 -6.91
N GLY A 37 9.33 -2.98 -8.17
CA GLY A 37 8.83 -2.18 -9.30
C GLY A 37 7.32 -1.92 -9.24
N LYS A 38 6.53 -2.92 -8.85
CA LYS A 38 5.07 -2.77 -8.66
C LYS A 38 4.73 -1.87 -7.49
N ASN A 39 5.53 -1.89 -6.43
CA ASN A 39 5.37 -1.00 -5.28
C ASN A 39 5.59 0.47 -5.68
N ILE A 40 6.64 0.76 -6.44
CA ILE A 40 6.94 2.12 -6.92
C ILE A 40 5.80 2.69 -7.79
N LEU A 41 5.25 1.88 -8.71
CA LEU A 41 4.10 2.29 -9.53
C LEU A 41 2.88 2.63 -8.66
N THR A 42 2.58 1.78 -7.67
CA THR A 42 1.48 2.02 -6.74
C THR A 42 1.67 3.32 -5.97
N ASP A 43 2.89 3.58 -5.48
CA ASP A 43 3.22 4.81 -4.75
C ASP A 43 3.07 6.06 -5.64
N VAL A 44 3.58 6.02 -6.87
CA VAL A 44 3.49 7.14 -7.82
C VAL A 44 2.02 7.46 -8.15
N PHE A 45 1.22 6.46 -8.48
CA PHE A 45 -0.20 6.68 -8.80
C PHE A 45 -1.01 7.13 -7.58
N SER A 46 -0.66 6.65 -6.38
CA SER A 46 -1.29 7.09 -5.13
C SER A 46 -0.98 8.56 -4.81
N VAL A 47 0.28 8.98 -4.98
CA VAL A 47 0.69 10.38 -4.83
C VAL A 47 0.00 11.25 -5.88
N LEU A 48 -0.03 10.81 -7.14
CA LEU A 48 -0.69 11.55 -8.21
C LEU A 48 -2.19 11.71 -7.94
N ALA A 49 -2.87 10.65 -7.49
CA ALA A 49 -4.28 10.70 -7.12
C ALA A 49 -4.51 11.69 -5.96
N SER A 50 -3.67 11.65 -4.93
CA SER A 50 -3.73 12.61 -3.81
C SER A 50 -3.60 14.06 -4.29
N LEU A 51 -2.64 14.33 -5.18
CA LEU A 51 -2.43 15.65 -5.76
C LEU A 51 -3.65 16.14 -6.57
N LEU A 52 -4.24 15.27 -7.38
CA LEU A 52 -5.40 15.59 -8.21
C LEU A 52 -6.66 15.85 -7.37
N TRP A 53 -6.87 15.07 -6.30
CA TRP A 53 -7.94 15.34 -5.33
C TRP A 53 -7.72 16.66 -4.59
N GLY A 54 -6.48 16.97 -4.20
CA GLY A 54 -6.13 18.25 -3.61
C GLY A 54 -6.41 19.43 -4.55
N ALA A 55 -6.01 19.30 -5.82
CA ALA A 55 -6.28 20.31 -6.85
C ALA A 55 -7.79 20.48 -7.09
N TYR A 56 -8.55 19.39 -7.14
CA TYR A 56 -10.00 19.43 -7.26
C TYR A 56 -10.66 20.23 -6.12
N VAL A 57 -10.30 19.92 -4.88
CA VAL A 57 -10.81 20.64 -3.69
C VAL A 57 -10.38 22.11 -3.72
N SER A 58 -9.14 22.40 -4.14
CA SER A 58 -8.64 23.77 -4.28
C SER A 58 -9.48 24.58 -5.27
N VAL A 59 -9.86 23.99 -6.41
CA VAL A 59 -10.72 24.67 -7.41
C VAL A 59 -12.14 24.86 -6.87
N LEU A 60 -12.66 23.89 -6.10
CA LEU A 60 -13.97 23.98 -5.46
C LEU A 60 -14.02 25.16 -4.47
N LEU A 61 -13.00 25.29 -3.63
CA LEU A 61 -12.84 26.43 -2.73
C LEU A 61 -12.69 27.75 -3.49
N ALA A 62 -11.82 27.80 -4.52
CA ALA A 62 -11.62 28.98 -5.33
C ALA A 62 -12.93 29.46 -5.97
N LYS A 63 -13.76 28.53 -6.47
CA LYS A 63 -15.07 28.84 -7.03
C LYS A 63 -16.03 29.39 -5.96
N ALA A 64 -16.05 28.80 -4.77
CA ALA A 64 -16.89 29.24 -3.66
C ALA A 64 -16.53 30.64 -3.15
N THR A 65 -15.25 31.04 -3.20
CA THR A 65 -14.80 32.38 -2.75
C THR A 65 -14.89 33.45 -3.85
N SER A 66 -15.19 33.08 -5.09
CA SER A 66 -15.20 33.97 -6.26
C SER A 66 -16.53 34.71 -6.46
N VAL A 67 -16.96 35.51 -5.47
CA VAL A 67 -18.30 36.13 -5.43
C VAL A 67 -18.54 37.19 -6.54
N ASN A 68 -17.50 37.72 -7.19
CA ASN A 68 -17.62 38.71 -8.29
C ASN A 68 -16.68 38.42 -9.47
N ALA A 69 -16.30 37.17 -9.69
CA ALA A 69 -15.40 36.85 -10.79
C ALA A 69 -16.10 36.99 -12.16
N PRO A 70 -15.38 37.44 -13.21
CA PRO A 70 -15.91 37.47 -14.57
C PRO A 70 -16.44 36.10 -15.00
N ALA A 71 -17.52 36.07 -15.79
CA ALA A 71 -18.13 34.82 -16.27
C ALA A 71 -17.12 33.90 -16.98
N SER A 72 -16.13 34.47 -17.69
CA SER A 72 -15.04 33.72 -18.32
C SER A 72 -14.19 32.95 -17.30
N THR A 73 -13.95 33.53 -16.12
CA THR A 73 -13.17 32.91 -15.04
C THR A 73 -13.95 31.78 -14.39
N ILE A 74 -15.25 31.96 -14.15
CA ILE A 74 -16.12 30.90 -13.59
C ILE A 74 -16.19 29.69 -14.53
N THR A 75 -16.33 29.91 -15.84
CA THR A 75 -16.33 28.84 -16.83
C THR A 75 -15.00 28.09 -16.85
N LEU A 76 -13.88 28.79 -16.80
CA LEU A 76 -12.54 28.19 -16.73
C LEU A 76 -12.37 27.33 -15.47
N LEU A 77 -12.77 27.84 -14.30
CA LEU A 77 -12.73 27.10 -13.04
C LEU A 77 -13.61 25.84 -13.10
N GLN A 78 -14.77 25.92 -13.77
CA GLN A 78 -15.66 24.78 -13.95
C GLN A 78 -15.05 23.72 -14.88
N THR A 79 -14.35 24.12 -15.93
CA THR A 79 -13.57 23.20 -16.78
C THR A 79 -12.47 22.52 -15.98
N TYR A 80 -11.67 23.26 -15.22
CA TYR A 80 -10.62 22.67 -14.38
C TYR A 80 -11.19 21.73 -13.32
N GLN A 81 -12.31 22.10 -12.68
CA GLN A 81 -13.00 21.23 -11.73
C GLN A 81 -13.33 19.87 -12.36
N ASN A 82 -13.91 19.87 -13.57
CA ASN A 82 -14.29 18.63 -14.26
C ASN A 82 -13.05 17.82 -14.68
N VAL A 83 -12.01 18.48 -15.21
CA VAL A 83 -10.77 17.81 -15.61
C VAL A 83 -10.09 17.15 -14.41
N PHE A 84 -9.92 17.88 -13.31
CA PHE A 84 -9.31 17.32 -12.10
C PHE A 84 -10.15 16.18 -11.51
N LEU A 85 -11.48 16.26 -11.55
CA LEU A 85 -12.35 15.17 -11.10
C LEU A 85 -12.14 13.90 -11.92
N VAL A 86 -12.20 14.01 -13.26
CA VAL A 86 -12.04 12.86 -14.15
C VAL A 86 -10.64 12.26 -14.01
N CYS A 87 -9.59 13.09 -14.00
CA CYS A 87 -8.23 12.62 -13.82
C CYS A 87 -8.02 11.97 -12.44
N ALA A 88 -8.57 12.54 -11.37
CA ALA A 88 -8.47 11.99 -10.01
C ALA A 88 -9.12 10.61 -9.92
N ILE A 89 -10.31 10.44 -10.50
CA ILE A 89 -11.00 9.14 -10.56
C ILE A 89 -10.15 8.10 -11.30
N ILE A 90 -9.63 8.45 -12.48
CA ILE A 90 -8.80 7.55 -13.29
C ILE A 90 -7.51 7.16 -12.53
N ALA A 91 -6.79 8.14 -11.97
CA ALA A 91 -5.56 7.88 -11.22
C ALA A 91 -5.82 6.99 -9.99
N THR A 92 -6.93 7.22 -9.28
CA THR A 92 -7.33 6.40 -8.14
C THR A 92 -7.66 4.97 -8.57
N ALA A 93 -8.38 4.79 -9.69
CA ALA A 93 -8.69 3.47 -10.21
C ALA A 93 -7.42 2.68 -10.57
N PHE A 94 -6.44 3.33 -11.21
CA PHE A 94 -5.14 2.69 -11.48
C PHE A 94 -4.39 2.34 -10.20
N ALA A 95 -4.34 3.23 -9.22
CA ALA A 95 -3.71 2.97 -7.93
C ALA A 95 -4.31 1.72 -7.25
N VAL A 96 -5.64 1.60 -7.23
CA VAL A 96 -6.35 0.44 -6.67
C VAL A 96 -6.02 -0.84 -7.43
N VAL A 97 -6.03 -0.80 -8.77
CA VAL A 97 -5.67 -1.96 -9.60
C VAL A 97 -4.24 -2.43 -9.32
N PHE A 98 -3.27 -1.51 -9.25
CA PHE A 98 -1.88 -1.85 -8.94
C PHE A 98 -1.71 -2.40 -7.52
N LEU A 99 -2.46 -1.88 -6.56
CA LEU A 99 -2.49 -2.39 -5.20
C LEU A 99 -3.01 -3.83 -5.16
N ILE A 100 -4.12 -4.12 -5.85
CA ILE A 100 -4.67 -5.49 -5.96
C ILE A 100 -3.66 -6.44 -6.61
N ILE A 101 -3.04 -6.03 -7.73
CA ILE A 101 -2.04 -6.85 -8.43
C ILE A 101 -0.84 -7.14 -7.51
N THR A 102 -0.39 -6.15 -6.75
CA THR A 102 0.72 -6.29 -5.81
C THR A 102 0.35 -7.25 -4.68
N TYR A 103 -0.86 -7.11 -4.12
CA TYR A 103 -1.38 -7.99 -3.08
C TYR A 103 -1.46 -9.45 -3.55
N ILE A 104 -1.99 -9.69 -4.75
CA ILE A 104 -2.06 -11.03 -5.36
C ILE A 104 -0.65 -11.59 -5.57
N GLY A 105 0.29 -10.77 -6.06
CA GLY A 105 1.68 -11.17 -6.27
C GLY A 105 2.35 -11.65 -5.00
N ILE A 106 2.23 -10.89 -3.91
CA ILE A 106 2.77 -11.25 -2.59
C ILE A 106 2.12 -12.54 -2.07
N ASN A 107 0.80 -12.66 -2.21
CA ASN A 107 0.08 -13.84 -1.72
C ASN A 107 0.43 -15.12 -2.50
N ASN A 108 0.69 -15.02 -3.81
CA ASN A 108 1.11 -16.16 -4.62
C ASN A 108 2.50 -16.66 -4.21
N ILE A 109 3.45 -15.75 -3.93
CA ILE A 109 4.78 -16.11 -3.42
C ILE A 109 4.66 -16.81 -2.07
N ARG A 110 3.79 -16.32 -1.18
CA ARG A 110 3.52 -16.94 0.13
C ARG A 110 2.93 -18.35 0.00
N LYS A 111 2.01 -18.57 -0.95
CA LYS A 111 1.38 -19.88 -1.19
C LYS A 111 2.34 -20.89 -1.83
N SER A 112 3.19 -20.47 -2.79
CA SER A 112 4.19 -21.37 -3.39
C SER A 112 5.28 -21.80 -2.42
N SER A 113 5.44 -21.09 -1.30
CA SER A 113 6.41 -21.42 -0.24
C SER A 113 5.87 -22.32 0.87
N LEU A 114 4.58 -22.68 0.86
CA LEU A 114 4.03 -23.64 1.82
C LEU A 114 4.16 -25.06 1.25
N PRO A 115 4.80 -26.01 1.96
CA PRO A 115 4.83 -27.40 1.53
C PRO A 115 3.40 -27.92 1.42
N ALA A 116 3.09 -28.60 0.32
CA ALA A 116 1.84 -29.33 0.18
C ALA A 116 1.78 -30.40 1.29
N THR A 117 0.95 -30.15 2.29
CA THR A 117 0.52 -31.16 3.27
C THR A 117 -0.43 -32.16 2.62
#